data_AF-A0A3N6X4Y4-F1
#
_entry.id   AF-A0A3N6X4Y4-F1
#
_cell.length_a   1.000
_cell.length_b   1.000
_cell.length_c   1.000
_cell.angle_alpha   90.00
_cell.angle_beta   90.00
_cell.angle_gamma   90.00
#
_symmetry.space_group_name_H-M   'P 1'
#
loop_
_entity.id
_entity.type
_entity.pdbx_description
1 polymer ?
#
loop_
_entity_poly.entity_id
_entity_poly.type
_entity_poly.pdbx_seq_one_letter_code
_entity_poly.pdbx_strand_id
1 'polypeptide(L)'
;MRSSIGSRTAACSSSTASAAQAPATSCSTGTTPRTGRWTRVHDRLLDGEGQRNPYWQATVDSKGRLHLAWTWRRTGDVRTNHDVSYARSIDGSGVEWERSDGRRYAMPVTRADAELLAAVPENSNLINQTSIAVDEEDQPVIATYWSDGQARSGVKRPVQYRIIEQAPEGHCNDGRTPAGWCIDDTGFLSRTSFELGGFGTLAIPISRPQVLAQGSGANRVVHLVFRAQERGQKVSIATRRGLGAAWDPPIDLTHDSVEDWEPSYDTEQWRRTRVLDLYVQRVNQVNNEGIASTAPQRVYVLSYPLASARPTTIEEPQLDGTE
;
A
#
# COMPACT_ATOMS: atom_id res chain seq x y z
N MET A 1 -27.68 -21.64 -20.23
CA MET A 1 -26.22 -21.44 -20.25
C MET A 1 -25.72 -21.52 -18.81
N ARG A 2 -24.92 -22.53 -18.47
CA ARG A 2 -24.33 -22.66 -17.12
C ARG A 2 -23.21 -21.63 -17.00
N SER A 3 -23.37 -20.68 -16.09
CA SER A 3 -22.31 -19.76 -15.70
C SER A 3 -21.21 -20.57 -15.02
N SER A 4 -20.00 -20.54 -15.58
CA SER A 4 -18.81 -21.07 -14.94
C SER A 4 -18.38 -20.07 -13.87
N ILE A 5 -18.70 -20.36 -12.61
CA ILE A 5 -18.06 -19.69 -11.48
C ILE A 5 -16.59 -20.08 -11.52
N GLY A 6 -15.73 -19.16 -11.97
CA GLY A 6 -14.29 -19.36 -12.00
C GLY A 6 -13.78 -19.74 -10.62
N SER A 7 -12.93 -20.77 -10.57
CA SER A 7 -12.27 -21.22 -9.34
C SER A 7 -11.40 -20.09 -8.78
N ARG A 8 -11.84 -19.44 -7.70
CA ARG A 8 -11.03 -18.43 -6.99
C ARG A 8 -10.04 -19.13 -6.07
N THR A 9 -8.75 -19.06 -6.38
CA THR A 9 -7.67 -19.48 -5.45
C THR A 9 -7.61 -18.49 -4.30
N ALA A 10 -7.82 -18.95 -3.06
CA ALA A 10 -7.48 -18.15 -1.88
C ALA A 10 -5.99 -18.37 -1.55
N ALA A 11 -5.23 -17.29 -1.41
CA ALA A 11 -3.84 -17.30 -1.00
C ALA A 11 -3.71 -16.73 0.43
N CYS A 12 -2.91 -17.38 1.28
CA CYS A 12 -2.57 -16.92 2.62
C CYS A 12 -1.06 -17.04 2.81
N SER A 13 -0.42 -15.97 3.25
CA SER A 13 1.01 -15.96 3.55
C SER A 13 1.27 -15.52 4.99
N SER A 14 2.28 -16.13 5.61
CA SER A 14 2.69 -15.86 6.98
C SER A 14 4.19 -15.52 7.02
N SER A 15 4.56 -14.53 7.83
CA SER A 15 5.96 -14.29 8.21
C SER A 15 6.20 -14.80 9.62
N THR A 16 7.31 -15.50 9.84
CA THR A 16 7.78 -15.86 11.18
C THR A 16 8.79 -14.82 11.65
N ALA A 17 8.33 -13.65 12.09
CA ALA A 17 9.19 -12.64 12.70
C ALA A 17 8.93 -12.56 14.21
N SER A 18 9.64 -13.38 14.99
CA SER A 18 9.83 -13.11 16.42
C SER A 18 10.81 -11.94 16.56
N ALA A 19 10.50 -10.97 17.42
CA ALA A 19 11.40 -9.86 17.77
C ALA A 19 12.72 -10.33 18.44
N ALA A 20 12.90 -11.64 18.67
CA ALA A 20 14.13 -12.25 19.12
C ALA A 20 14.63 -13.32 18.12
N GLN A 21 15.75 -13.00 17.45
CA GLN A 21 16.80 -13.91 16.95
C GLN A 21 16.42 -15.14 16.10
N ALA A 22 15.35 -15.12 15.30
CA ALA A 22 15.13 -16.13 14.26
C ALA A 22 15.02 -15.50 12.86
N PRO A 23 15.68 -16.08 11.82
CA PRO A 23 15.52 -15.60 10.45
C PRO A 23 14.07 -15.75 10.00
N ALA A 24 13.46 -14.66 9.54
CA ALA A 24 12.10 -14.69 9.02
C ALA A 24 12.10 -15.00 7.53
N THR A 25 11.40 -16.05 7.14
CA THR A 25 11.04 -16.34 5.74
C THR A 25 9.56 -16.02 5.54
N SER A 26 9.18 -15.62 4.33
CA SER A 26 7.77 -15.53 3.95
C SER A 26 7.33 -16.85 3.32
N CYS A 27 6.34 -17.51 3.91
CA CYS A 27 5.68 -18.68 3.31
C CYS A 27 4.39 -18.24 2.62
N SER A 28 4.02 -18.87 1.50
CA SER A 28 2.70 -18.71 0.88
C SER A 28 1.99 -20.05 0.73
N THR A 29 0.69 -20.04 1.01
CA THR A 29 -0.23 -21.17 0.87
C THR A 29 -1.35 -20.79 -0.08
N GLY A 30 -1.78 -21.72 -0.91
CA GLY A 30 -2.92 -21.57 -1.82
C GLY A 30 -3.99 -22.61 -1.51
N THR A 31 -5.24 -22.32 -1.89
CA THR A 31 -6.33 -23.31 -1.89
C THR A 31 -6.66 -23.72 -3.31
N THR A 32 -6.92 -25.02 -3.51
CA THR A 32 -7.61 -25.47 -4.72
C THR A 32 -9.11 -25.58 -4.40
N PRO A 33 -9.99 -24.75 -5.01
CA PRO A 33 -11.41 -24.68 -4.61
C PRO A 33 -12.17 -26.00 -4.71
N ARG A 34 -11.71 -26.93 -5.56
CA ARG A 34 -12.32 -28.25 -5.74
C ARG A 34 -12.09 -29.22 -4.60
N THR A 35 -11.06 -29.02 -3.77
CA THR A 35 -10.68 -29.99 -2.72
C THR A 35 -10.92 -29.45 -1.31
N GLY A 36 -11.12 -28.14 -1.15
CA GLY A 36 -11.20 -27.50 0.16
C GLY A 36 -9.92 -27.66 1.00
N ARG A 37 -8.78 -27.97 0.35
CA ARG A 37 -7.49 -28.21 1.00
C ARG A 37 -6.53 -27.07 0.71
N TRP A 38 -5.76 -26.72 1.72
CA TRP A 38 -4.61 -25.83 1.60
C TRP A 38 -3.38 -26.62 1.16
N THR A 39 -2.65 -26.08 0.20
CA THR A 39 -1.35 -26.59 -0.24
C THR A 39 -0.31 -25.49 -0.11
N ARG A 40 0.87 -25.84 0.43
CA ARG A 40 2.04 -24.96 0.45
C ARG A 40 2.48 -24.70 -0.99
N VAL A 41 2.73 -23.43 -1.33
CA VAL A 41 3.26 -23.02 -2.66
C VAL A 41 4.74 -22.70 -2.56
N HIS A 42 5.12 -21.87 -1.58
CA HIS A 42 6.52 -21.52 -1.30
C HIS A 42 6.85 -21.72 0.18
N ASP A 43 7.94 -22.41 0.47
CA ASP A 43 8.55 -22.44 1.81
C ASP A 43 9.38 -21.19 2.09
N ARG A 44 9.95 -20.60 1.05
CA ARG A 44 10.66 -19.31 1.09
C ARG A 44 10.38 -18.58 -0.21
N LEU A 45 9.49 -17.60 -0.16
CA LEU A 45 9.26 -16.72 -1.30
C LEU A 45 10.30 -15.59 -1.31
N LEU A 46 10.43 -14.89 -0.17
CA LEU A 46 11.43 -13.88 0.09
C LEU A 46 12.44 -14.43 1.10
N ASP A 47 13.74 -14.31 0.80
CA ASP A 47 14.82 -14.74 1.69
C ASP A 47 15.66 -13.55 2.14
N GLY A 48 15.66 -13.31 3.45
CA GLY A 48 16.49 -12.29 4.09
C GLY A 48 17.90 -12.77 4.42
N GLU A 49 18.24 -14.03 4.12
CA GLU A 49 19.57 -14.63 4.24
C GLU A 49 20.12 -14.62 5.67
N GLY A 50 19.23 -14.56 6.67
CA GLY A 50 19.59 -14.36 8.08
C GLY A 50 20.16 -12.97 8.40
N GLN A 51 20.15 -12.04 7.45
CA GLN A 51 20.72 -10.70 7.59
C GLN A 51 19.65 -9.60 7.75
N ARG A 52 18.39 -9.91 7.39
CA ARG A 52 17.27 -8.97 7.39
C ARG A 52 15.94 -9.71 7.32
N ASN A 53 14.85 -8.97 7.50
CA ASN A 53 13.48 -9.47 7.48
C ASN A 53 12.67 -8.73 6.41
N PRO A 54 11.93 -9.42 5.53
CA PRO A 54 10.98 -8.78 4.64
C PRO A 54 9.64 -8.52 5.35
N TYR A 55 9.09 -7.32 5.13
CA TYR A 55 7.76 -6.94 5.56
C TYR A 55 6.92 -6.56 4.35
N TRP A 56 5.97 -7.43 4.02
CA TRP A 56 5.26 -7.39 2.74
C TRP A 56 3.79 -7.01 2.88
N GLN A 57 3.24 -6.54 1.78
CA GLN A 57 1.83 -6.31 1.52
C GLN A 57 1.50 -6.88 0.14
N ALA A 58 0.26 -7.35 -0.05
CA ALA A 58 -0.13 -8.01 -1.28
C ALA A 58 -1.53 -7.60 -1.75
N THR A 59 -1.78 -7.74 -3.05
CA THR A 59 -3.10 -7.66 -3.66
C THR A 59 -3.22 -8.67 -4.80
N VAL A 60 -4.46 -8.98 -5.19
CA VAL A 60 -4.77 -9.84 -6.34
C VAL A 60 -5.31 -8.98 -7.46
N ASP A 61 -4.87 -9.19 -8.68
CA ASP A 61 -5.37 -8.44 -9.83
C ASP A 61 -6.59 -9.09 -10.51
N SER A 62 -7.09 -8.48 -11.59
CA SER A 62 -8.26 -8.99 -12.31
C SER A 62 -8.03 -10.34 -12.99
N LYS A 63 -6.76 -10.73 -13.20
CA LYS A 63 -6.31 -11.98 -13.79
C LYS A 63 -5.96 -13.04 -12.73
N GLY A 64 -6.13 -12.71 -11.46
CA GLY A 64 -5.80 -13.58 -10.33
C GLY A 64 -4.32 -13.59 -9.96
N ARG A 65 -3.46 -12.77 -10.60
CA ARG A 65 -2.04 -12.68 -10.25
C ARG A 65 -1.88 -12.00 -8.90
N LEU A 66 -0.90 -12.46 -8.13
CA LEU A 66 -0.49 -11.89 -6.86
C LEU A 66 0.53 -10.80 -7.11
N HIS A 67 0.25 -9.60 -6.61
CA HIS A 67 1.21 -8.51 -6.56
C HIS A 67 1.75 -8.41 -5.13
N LEU A 68 3.06 -8.32 -4.98
CA LEU A 68 3.75 -8.25 -3.70
C LEU A 68 4.67 -7.03 -3.71
N ALA A 69 4.54 -6.19 -2.70
CA ALA A 69 5.52 -5.16 -2.39
C ALA A 69 6.02 -5.33 -0.96
N TRP A 70 7.28 -4.99 -0.69
CA TRP A 70 7.84 -5.13 0.65
C TRP A 70 8.96 -4.16 0.95
N THR A 71 9.19 -3.96 2.24
CA THR A 71 10.35 -3.27 2.80
C THR A 71 11.25 -4.29 3.50
N TRP A 72 12.56 -4.07 3.46
CA TRP A 72 13.51 -4.88 4.20
C TRP A 72 13.84 -4.23 5.54
N ARG A 73 14.06 -5.02 6.59
CA ARG A 73 14.50 -4.53 7.90
C ARG A 73 15.70 -5.32 8.40
N ARG A 74 16.82 -4.67 8.63
CA ARG A 74 18.08 -5.36 9.00
C ARG A 74 18.07 -5.92 10.43
N THR A 75 17.44 -5.22 11.38
CA THR A 75 17.45 -5.58 12.80
C THR A 75 16.04 -5.58 13.40
N GLY A 76 15.91 -5.76 14.72
CA GLY A 76 14.64 -5.58 15.43
C GLY A 76 14.15 -4.12 15.45
N ASP A 77 15.02 -3.14 15.20
CA ASP A 77 14.69 -1.71 15.22
C ASP A 77 14.07 -1.27 13.89
N VAL A 78 12.89 -0.63 13.97
CA VAL A 78 12.16 -0.07 12.82
C VAL A 78 12.97 0.95 12.02
N ARG A 79 13.95 1.64 12.63
CA ARG A 79 14.87 2.56 11.94
C ARG A 79 15.71 1.88 10.89
N THR A 80 15.88 0.56 11.01
CA THR A 80 16.60 -0.24 10.02
C THR A 80 15.73 -0.73 8.86
N ASN A 81 14.49 -0.24 8.76
CA ASN A 81 13.70 -0.36 7.54
C ASN A 81 14.41 0.40 6.41
N HIS A 82 14.54 -0.25 5.25
CA HIS A 82 15.13 0.32 4.06
C HIS A 82 14.52 -0.30 2.80
N ASP A 83 14.60 0.46 1.72
CA ASP A 83 14.15 0.11 0.37
C ASP A 83 12.66 -0.26 0.25
N VAL A 84 12.12 -0.11 -0.95
CA VAL A 84 10.83 -0.71 -1.32
C VAL A 84 11.06 -1.60 -2.53
N SER A 85 10.64 -2.86 -2.46
CA SER A 85 10.83 -3.86 -3.50
C SER A 85 9.51 -4.43 -3.99
N TYR A 86 9.52 -5.07 -5.18
CA TYR A 86 8.32 -5.58 -5.83
C TYR A 86 8.52 -6.90 -6.56
N ALA A 87 7.46 -7.69 -6.66
CA ALA A 87 7.33 -8.87 -7.50
C ALA A 87 5.85 -9.12 -7.84
N ARG A 88 5.59 -9.77 -8.96
CA ARG A 88 4.25 -10.25 -9.35
C ARG A 88 4.30 -11.72 -9.72
N SER A 89 3.30 -12.52 -9.35
CA SER A 89 3.20 -13.88 -9.88
C SER A 89 2.77 -13.86 -11.35
N ILE A 90 3.25 -14.81 -12.14
CA ILE A 90 2.92 -14.89 -13.58
C ILE A 90 1.42 -15.18 -13.77
N ASP A 91 0.84 -15.97 -12.87
CA ASP A 91 -0.58 -16.33 -12.85
C ASP A 91 -1.11 -16.46 -11.41
N GLY A 92 -2.37 -16.89 -11.25
CA GLY A 92 -2.98 -17.09 -9.94
C GLY A 92 -2.56 -18.33 -9.17
N SER A 93 -1.58 -19.12 -9.66
CA SER A 93 -0.99 -20.21 -8.89
C SER A 93 0.00 -19.70 -7.84
N GLY A 94 0.63 -18.56 -8.09
CA GLY A 94 1.70 -18.03 -7.24
C GLY A 94 2.98 -18.86 -7.27
N VAL A 95 3.15 -19.80 -8.22
CA VAL A 95 4.33 -20.67 -8.31
C VAL A 95 5.53 -19.93 -8.91
N GLU A 96 5.34 -19.29 -10.06
CA GLU A 96 6.37 -18.50 -10.74
C GLU A 96 6.15 -17.01 -10.54
N TRP A 97 7.24 -16.26 -10.38
CA TRP A 97 7.25 -14.82 -10.12
C TRP A 97 8.15 -14.08 -11.09
N GLU A 98 7.79 -12.82 -11.35
CA GLU A 98 8.49 -11.92 -12.26
C GLU A 98 8.53 -10.50 -11.72
N ARG A 99 9.48 -9.75 -12.26
CA ARG A 99 9.61 -8.30 -12.13
C ARG A 99 8.54 -7.60 -12.96
N SER A 100 8.37 -6.31 -12.74
CA SER A 100 7.45 -5.47 -13.50
C SER A 100 7.84 -5.33 -14.99
N ASP A 101 9.12 -5.55 -15.31
CA ASP A 101 9.65 -5.62 -16.69
C ASP A 101 9.52 -7.01 -17.35
N GLY A 102 8.86 -7.96 -16.69
CA GLY A 102 8.62 -9.32 -17.20
C GLY A 102 9.80 -10.29 -17.04
N ARG A 103 10.92 -9.87 -16.46
CA ARG A 103 12.03 -10.79 -16.16
C ARG A 103 11.64 -11.71 -15.01
N ARG A 104 11.81 -13.01 -15.20
CA ARG A 104 11.50 -14.03 -14.18
C ARG A 104 12.49 -13.99 -13.01
N TYR A 105 11.99 -14.24 -11.82
CA TYR A 105 12.81 -14.47 -10.63
C TYR A 105 13.31 -15.90 -10.56
N ALA A 106 14.58 -16.07 -10.17
CA ALA A 106 15.03 -17.29 -9.54
C ALA A 106 14.61 -17.24 -8.06
N MET A 107 13.92 -18.28 -7.58
CA MET A 107 13.42 -18.33 -6.21
C MET A 107 14.45 -18.96 -5.26
N PRO A 108 14.53 -18.53 -3.98
CA PRO A 108 13.79 -17.42 -3.38
C PRO A 108 14.31 -16.05 -3.82
N VAL A 109 13.49 -15.01 -3.72
CA VAL A 109 13.91 -13.63 -4.01
C VAL A 109 14.72 -13.08 -2.83
N THR A 110 15.99 -12.73 -3.08
CA THR A 110 16.87 -12.07 -2.11
C THR A 110 16.86 -10.55 -2.28
N ARG A 111 17.52 -9.80 -1.38
CA ARG A 111 17.73 -8.35 -1.56
C ARG A 111 18.50 -8.05 -2.86
N ALA A 112 19.48 -8.89 -3.22
CA ALA A 112 20.34 -8.66 -4.37
C ALA A 112 19.59 -8.76 -5.70
N ASP A 113 18.59 -9.65 -5.76
CA ASP A 113 17.84 -9.93 -6.98
C ASP A 113 16.53 -9.10 -7.08
N ALA A 114 16.01 -8.64 -5.94
CA ALA A 114 14.74 -7.92 -5.84
C ALA A 114 14.67 -6.71 -6.79
N GLU A 115 13.49 -6.49 -7.39
CA GLU A 115 13.24 -5.27 -8.13
C GLU A 115 13.07 -4.14 -7.12
N LEU A 116 14.05 -3.25 -7.09
CA LEU A 116 14.03 -2.06 -6.24
C LEU A 116 13.09 -1.03 -6.85
N LEU A 117 11.98 -0.70 -6.19
CA LEU A 117 11.11 0.39 -6.61
C LEU A 117 11.60 1.74 -6.10
N ALA A 118 12.11 1.77 -4.88
CA ALA A 118 12.61 2.99 -4.25
C ALA A 118 13.83 2.68 -3.39
N ALA A 119 14.94 3.38 -3.65
CA ALA A 119 16.13 3.36 -2.80
C ALA A 119 15.90 4.29 -1.59
N VAL A 120 15.39 3.73 -0.49
CA VAL A 120 15.11 4.48 0.74
C VAL A 120 16.09 4.03 1.83
N PRO A 121 17.01 4.90 2.30
CA PRO A 121 18.00 4.48 3.29
C PRO A 121 17.38 4.25 4.67
N GLU A 122 18.08 3.50 5.52
CA GLU A 122 17.77 3.42 6.95
C GLU A 122 17.70 4.82 7.59
N ASN A 123 16.99 4.93 8.72
CA ASN A 123 16.75 6.19 9.44
C ASN A 123 15.91 7.22 8.65
N SER A 124 15.17 6.78 7.63
CA SER A 124 14.30 7.66 6.84
C SER A 124 12.86 7.72 7.36
N ASN A 125 12.51 7.10 8.48
CA ASN A 125 11.10 6.92 8.89
C ASN A 125 10.27 6.09 7.90
N LEU A 126 10.92 5.24 7.11
CA LEU A 126 10.23 4.29 6.26
C LEU A 126 9.46 3.29 7.13
N ILE A 127 8.15 3.23 6.95
CA ILE A 127 7.31 2.25 7.63
C ILE A 127 7.20 0.95 6.83
N ASN A 128 6.96 -0.14 7.54
CA ASN A 128 6.73 -1.46 7.00
C ASN A 128 5.23 -1.85 7.09
N GLN A 129 4.78 -2.83 6.28
CA GLN A 129 3.41 -3.37 6.26
C GLN A 129 2.34 -2.31 5.98
N THR A 130 2.32 -1.80 4.75
CA THR A 130 1.34 -0.79 4.33
C THR A 130 0.33 -1.40 3.37
N SER A 131 0.14 -0.83 2.17
CA SER A 131 -0.85 -1.30 1.22
C SER A 131 -0.37 -1.20 -0.23
N ILE A 132 -0.94 -2.07 -1.05
CA ILE A 132 -0.80 -2.11 -2.50
C ILE A 132 -2.18 -2.35 -3.11
N ALA A 133 -2.48 -1.64 -4.19
CA ALA A 133 -3.64 -1.86 -5.05
C ALA A 133 -3.19 -2.05 -6.49
N VAL A 134 -4.14 -2.39 -7.36
CA VAL A 134 -3.95 -2.36 -8.81
C VAL A 134 -5.02 -1.49 -9.45
N ASP A 135 -4.67 -0.85 -10.56
CA ASP A 135 -5.60 -0.13 -11.41
C ASP A 135 -6.38 -1.06 -12.35
N GLU A 136 -7.16 -0.51 -13.29
CA GLU A 136 -8.00 -1.30 -14.21
C GLU A 136 -7.22 -2.04 -15.31
N GLU A 137 -5.92 -1.78 -15.44
CA GLU A 137 -4.99 -2.51 -16.32
C GLU A 137 -4.05 -3.45 -15.54
N ASP A 138 -4.39 -3.73 -14.27
CA ASP A 138 -3.60 -4.53 -13.35
C ASP A 138 -2.22 -3.92 -13.02
N GLN A 139 -2.07 -2.61 -13.11
CA GLN A 139 -0.81 -1.93 -12.77
C GLN A 139 -0.75 -1.59 -11.28
N PRO A 140 0.35 -1.90 -10.59
CA PRO A 140 0.47 -1.72 -9.14
C PRO A 140 0.55 -0.24 -8.73
N VAL A 141 -0.12 0.08 -7.62
CA VAL A 141 -0.01 1.36 -6.91
C VAL A 141 0.24 1.04 -5.44
N ILE A 142 1.34 1.53 -4.88
CA ILE A 142 1.77 1.24 -3.51
C ILE A 142 1.71 2.53 -2.71
N ALA A 143 1.17 2.46 -1.50
CA ALA A 143 1.21 3.58 -0.57
C ALA A 143 2.06 3.25 0.65
N THR A 144 2.90 4.20 1.05
CA THR A 144 3.71 4.14 2.27
C THR A 144 4.00 5.55 2.75
N TYR A 145 4.91 5.71 3.72
CA TYR A 145 5.44 7.01 4.09
C TYR A 145 6.92 6.90 4.47
N TRP A 146 7.63 8.02 4.32
CA TRP A 146 8.95 8.25 4.89
C TRP A 146 9.22 9.76 4.95
N SER A 147 10.34 10.14 5.56
CA SER A 147 10.91 11.48 5.54
C SER A 147 12.16 11.48 4.65
N ASP A 148 12.37 12.52 3.85
CA ASP A 148 13.53 12.62 2.95
C ASP A 148 14.85 12.99 3.68
N GLY A 149 15.00 12.53 4.91
CA GLY A 149 16.14 12.81 5.77
C GLY A 149 16.22 14.26 6.26
N GLN A 150 17.40 14.65 6.73
CA GLN A 150 17.70 16.01 7.18
C GLN A 150 17.88 16.92 5.96
N ALA A 151 17.25 18.10 5.96
CA ALA A 151 17.60 19.15 5.02
C ALA A 151 19.06 19.58 5.24
N ARG A 152 19.72 20.16 4.22
CA ARG A 152 21.08 20.74 4.34
C ARG A 152 21.20 21.77 5.48
N SER A 153 20.08 22.32 5.94
CA SER A 153 19.98 23.25 7.06
C SER A 153 19.91 22.59 8.45
N GLY A 154 20.00 21.26 8.56
CA GLY A 154 19.81 20.53 9.83
C GLY A 154 18.35 20.45 10.30
N VAL A 155 17.40 20.93 9.49
CA VAL A 155 15.96 20.80 9.75
C VAL A 155 15.50 19.46 9.21
N LYS A 156 14.96 18.61 10.07
CA LYS A 156 14.35 17.35 9.64
C LYS A 156 13.13 17.64 8.76
N ARG A 157 13.09 17.08 7.55
CA ARG A 157 11.91 17.17 6.69
C ARG A 157 10.75 16.39 7.32
N PRO A 158 9.50 16.90 7.24
CA PRO A 158 8.35 16.18 7.75
C PRO A 158 8.22 14.82 7.07
N VAL A 159 7.66 13.85 7.80
CA VAL A 159 7.24 12.59 7.20
C VAL A 159 6.10 12.90 6.24
N GLN A 160 6.09 12.26 5.09
CA GLN A 160 5.07 12.42 4.08
C GLN A 160 4.61 11.06 3.57
N TYR A 161 3.32 10.97 3.22
CA TYR A 161 2.84 9.82 2.45
C TYR A 161 3.44 9.86 1.04
N ARG A 162 3.64 8.65 0.50
CA ARG A 162 4.34 8.39 -0.75
C ARG A 162 3.51 7.41 -1.55
N ILE A 163 3.24 7.75 -2.81
CA ILE A 163 2.67 6.81 -3.78
C ILE A 163 3.78 6.35 -4.71
N ILE A 164 3.94 5.04 -4.85
CA ILE A 164 4.87 4.44 -5.81
C ILE A 164 4.04 3.73 -6.87
N GLU A 165 4.24 4.11 -8.12
CA GLU A 165 3.48 3.56 -9.25
C GLU A 165 4.28 3.59 -10.53
N GLN A 166 3.88 2.76 -11.50
CA GLN A 166 4.47 2.80 -12.82
C GLN A 166 4.05 4.05 -13.59
N ALA A 167 5.01 4.64 -14.28
CA ALA A 167 4.84 5.82 -15.11
C ALA A 167 5.69 5.70 -16.39
N PRO A 168 5.29 6.37 -17.49
CA PRO A 168 6.14 6.45 -18.68
C PRO A 168 7.54 6.98 -18.33
N GLU A 169 8.57 6.48 -19.00
CA GLU A 169 9.94 6.92 -18.75
C GLU A 169 10.06 8.45 -18.89
N GLY A 170 10.76 9.08 -17.95
CA GLY A 170 10.92 10.54 -17.90
C GLY A 170 9.76 11.31 -17.26
N HIS A 171 8.65 10.67 -16.86
CA HIS A 171 7.61 11.36 -16.09
C HIS A 171 8.08 11.78 -14.69
N CYS A 172 8.95 10.98 -14.08
CA CYS A 172 9.46 11.24 -12.75
C CYS A 172 10.98 11.10 -12.76
N ASN A 173 11.66 12.09 -12.20
CA ASN A 173 13.12 12.14 -12.07
C ASN A 173 13.46 12.58 -10.64
N ASP A 174 13.12 11.71 -9.68
CA ASP A 174 13.42 11.94 -8.26
C ASP A 174 14.80 11.40 -7.84
N GLY A 175 15.48 10.69 -8.75
CA GLY A 175 16.78 10.05 -8.53
C GLY A 175 16.74 8.87 -7.55
N ARG A 176 15.55 8.40 -7.16
CA ARG A 176 15.32 7.31 -6.18
C ARG A 176 14.63 6.10 -6.79
N THR A 177 13.99 6.27 -7.93
CA THR A 177 13.29 5.24 -8.70
C THR A 177 14.14 4.76 -9.89
N PRO A 178 14.10 3.46 -10.24
CA PRO A 178 14.54 3.04 -11.57
C PRO A 178 13.63 3.56 -12.68
N ALA A 179 14.09 3.47 -13.93
CA ALA A 179 13.29 3.78 -15.10
C ALA A 179 11.95 3.02 -15.10
N GLY A 180 10.86 3.72 -15.40
CA GLY A 180 9.49 3.17 -15.46
C GLY A 180 8.69 3.26 -14.16
N TRP A 181 9.28 3.80 -13.09
CA TRP A 181 8.60 4.03 -11.81
C TRP A 181 8.62 5.50 -11.41
N CYS A 182 7.63 5.89 -10.62
CA CYS A 182 7.50 7.22 -10.04
C CYS A 182 7.21 7.13 -8.55
N ILE A 183 7.80 8.04 -7.78
CA ILE A 183 7.36 8.33 -6.41
C ILE A 183 6.72 9.71 -6.40
N ASP A 184 5.46 9.75 -5.97
CA ASP A 184 4.74 10.98 -5.71
C ASP A 184 4.82 11.36 -4.22
N ASP A 185 5.28 12.57 -3.93
CA ASP A 185 5.24 13.18 -2.61
C ASP A 185 3.90 13.90 -2.43
N THR A 186 3.04 13.33 -1.60
CA THR A 186 1.70 13.88 -1.35
C THR A 186 1.70 15.30 -0.78
N GLY A 187 2.73 15.68 -0.01
CA GLY A 187 2.81 16.99 0.63
C GLY A 187 1.71 17.30 1.66
N PHE A 188 0.96 16.29 2.13
CA PHE A 188 -0.20 16.51 3.02
C PHE A 188 0.17 16.95 4.44
N LEU A 189 1.37 16.62 4.90
CA LEU A 189 1.78 16.78 6.29
C LEU A 189 2.78 17.94 6.41
N SER A 190 2.35 19.06 6.97
CA SER A 190 3.17 20.29 6.98
C SER A 190 4.06 20.41 8.21
N ARG A 191 3.67 19.75 9.32
CA ARG A 191 4.25 19.93 10.66
C ARG A 191 4.58 18.62 11.37
N THR A 192 4.25 17.48 10.76
CA THR A 192 4.42 16.16 11.36
C THR A 192 5.89 15.78 11.36
N SER A 193 6.55 16.04 12.48
CA SER A 193 7.88 15.53 12.80
C SER A 193 7.78 14.49 13.91
N PHE A 194 8.05 13.23 13.57
CA PHE A 194 8.27 12.15 14.53
C PHE A 194 9.42 11.28 14.03
N GLU A 195 10.08 10.58 14.94
CA GLU A 195 11.02 9.50 14.61
C GLU A 195 10.35 8.17 14.94
N LEU A 196 10.31 7.27 13.97
CA LEU A 196 10.18 5.85 14.21
C LEU A 196 11.46 5.42 14.94
N GLY A 197 11.36 4.88 16.14
CA GLY A 197 12.53 4.43 16.88
C GLY A 197 12.14 3.74 18.19
N GLY A 198 12.90 2.73 18.56
CA GLY A 198 12.63 1.88 19.71
C GLY A 198 12.20 0.46 19.31
N PHE A 199 12.03 -0.38 20.31
CA PHE A 199 11.52 -1.75 20.17
C PHE A 199 10.05 -1.77 20.60
N GLY A 200 9.21 -2.54 19.90
CA GLY A 200 7.79 -2.70 20.23
C GLY A 200 6.86 -1.76 19.45
N THR A 201 5.56 -1.91 19.72
CA THR A 201 4.48 -1.16 19.05
C THR A 201 4.45 0.29 19.56
N LEU A 202 4.55 1.27 18.65
CA LEU A 202 4.57 2.71 18.96
C LEU A 202 3.25 3.36 18.54
N ALA A 203 2.68 4.22 19.38
CA ALA A 203 1.61 5.13 18.97
C ALA A 203 2.17 6.16 17.99
N ILE A 204 1.95 5.94 16.69
CA ILE A 204 2.46 6.79 15.61
C ILE A 204 1.44 7.91 15.33
N PRO A 205 1.87 9.18 15.16
CA PRO A 205 0.98 10.32 14.87
C PRO A 205 0.15 10.20 13.59
N ILE A 206 0.54 9.31 12.70
CA ILE A 206 -0.11 9.03 11.42
C ILE A 206 -0.32 7.52 11.27
N SER A 207 -1.39 7.10 10.61
CA SER A 207 -1.60 5.69 10.32
C SER A 207 -0.76 5.25 9.12
N ARG A 208 -0.51 3.94 9.01
CA ARG A 208 -0.22 3.34 7.71
C ARG A 208 -1.41 3.59 6.75
N PRO A 209 -1.16 3.88 5.47
CA PRO A 209 -2.22 4.20 4.54
C PRO A 209 -2.85 2.97 3.89
N GLN A 210 -4.11 3.11 3.45
CA GLN A 210 -4.72 2.25 2.42
C GLN A 210 -4.79 3.01 1.10
N VAL A 211 -4.47 2.33 0.00
CA VAL A 211 -4.57 2.89 -1.35
C VAL A 211 -5.63 2.16 -2.17
N LEU A 212 -6.34 2.93 -3.00
CA LEU A 212 -7.26 2.42 -4.01
C LEU A 212 -6.93 3.09 -5.34
N ALA A 213 -7.09 2.35 -6.44
CA ALA A 213 -6.88 2.86 -7.79
C ALA A 213 -8.08 2.54 -8.68
N GLN A 214 -8.38 3.45 -9.61
CA GLN A 214 -9.38 3.29 -10.67
C GLN A 214 -8.90 3.99 -11.94
N GLY A 215 -9.49 3.64 -13.09
CA GLY A 215 -8.94 4.01 -14.40
C GLY A 215 -7.58 3.38 -14.65
N SER A 216 -6.84 3.89 -15.63
CA SER A 216 -5.51 3.39 -16.00
C SER A 216 -4.69 4.45 -16.74
N GLY A 217 -3.40 4.19 -16.92
CA GLY A 217 -2.49 5.06 -17.66
C GLY A 217 -2.52 6.52 -17.16
N ALA A 218 -2.62 7.47 -18.10
CA ALA A 218 -2.69 8.89 -17.78
C ALA A 218 -3.95 9.28 -16.98
N ASN A 219 -5.04 8.52 -17.10
CA ASN A 219 -6.31 8.76 -16.43
C ASN A 219 -6.45 8.05 -15.08
N ARG A 220 -5.38 7.42 -14.59
CA ARG A 220 -5.39 6.72 -13.30
C ARG A 220 -5.74 7.67 -12.17
N VAL A 221 -6.80 7.35 -11.43
CA VAL A 221 -7.19 8.04 -10.21
C VAL A 221 -6.73 7.22 -9.02
N VAL A 222 -6.03 7.87 -8.09
CA VAL A 222 -5.53 7.26 -6.86
C VAL A 222 -6.25 7.88 -5.67
N HIS A 223 -6.77 7.03 -4.78
CA HIS A 223 -7.35 7.44 -3.50
C HIS A 223 -6.45 6.94 -2.38
N LEU A 224 -6.09 7.84 -1.46
CA LEU A 224 -5.31 7.54 -0.27
C LEU A 224 -6.19 7.73 0.95
N VAL A 225 -6.43 6.66 1.71
CA VAL A 225 -7.12 6.71 3.00
C VAL A 225 -6.10 6.64 4.11
N PHE A 226 -6.22 7.54 5.09
CA PHE A 226 -5.27 7.66 6.18
C PHE A 226 -5.88 8.31 7.42
N ARG A 227 -5.11 8.34 8.50
CA ARG A 227 -5.36 9.11 9.72
C ARG A 227 -4.10 9.91 10.04
N ALA A 228 -4.27 11.15 10.49
CA ALA A 228 -3.16 12.01 10.88
C ALA A 228 -3.52 12.92 12.06
N GLN A 229 -2.57 13.10 12.98
CA GLN A 229 -2.71 13.98 14.14
C GLN A 229 -2.90 15.44 13.73
N GLU A 230 -2.24 15.91 12.66
CA GLU A 230 -2.48 17.24 12.07
C GLU A 230 -3.93 17.47 11.64
N ARG A 231 -4.69 16.40 11.43
CA ARG A 231 -6.11 16.40 11.06
C ARG A 231 -7.03 15.98 12.20
N GLY A 232 -6.54 16.07 13.45
CA GLY A 232 -7.31 15.68 14.64
C GLY A 232 -7.59 14.19 14.74
N GLN A 233 -6.71 13.34 14.19
CA GLN A 233 -6.84 11.88 14.21
C GLN A 233 -8.17 11.37 13.62
N LYS A 234 -8.70 12.07 12.63
CA LYS A 234 -9.92 11.68 11.91
C LYS A 234 -9.59 10.72 10.77
N VAL A 235 -10.61 9.97 10.34
CA VAL A 235 -10.54 9.23 9.06
C VAL A 235 -10.48 10.26 7.94
N SER A 236 -9.41 10.25 7.16
CA SER A 236 -9.15 11.20 6.08
C SER A 236 -8.98 10.47 4.74
N ILE A 237 -9.38 11.11 3.65
CA ILE A 237 -9.13 10.64 2.29
C ILE A 237 -8.60 11.78 1.43
N ALA A 238 -7.63 11.47 0.57
CA ALA A 238 -7.15 12.35 -0.48
C ALA A 238 -7.27 11.65 -1.85
N THR A 239 -7.44 12.43 -2.91
CA THR A 239 -7.59 11.90 -4.27
C THR A 239 -6.67 12.62 -5.24
N ARG A 240 -6.01 11.87 -6.13
CA ARG A 240 -5.28 12.41 -7.27
C ARG A 240 -5.94 11.93 -8.55
N ARG A 241 -6.23 12.83 -9.48
CA ARG A 241 -6.99 12.54 -10.71
C ARG A 241 -6.09 12.61 -11.94
N GLY A 242 -5.44 11.50 -12.24
CA GLY A 242 -4.46 11.40 -13.31
C GLY A 242 -3.04 11.26 -12.77
N LEU A 243 -2.18 10.65 -13.59
CA LEU A 243 -0.77 10.46 -13.28
C LEU A 243 -0.06 11.82 -13.30
N GLY A 244 0.67 12.15 -12.23
CA GLY A 244 1.38 13.44 -12.09
C GLY A 244 0.49 14.67 -11.86
N ALA A 245 -0.84 14.50 -11.75
CA ALA A 245 -1.74 15.58 -11.39
C ALA A 245 -1.54 16.03 -9.93
N ALA A 246 -1.95 17.26 -9.60
CA ALA A 246 -2.00 17.69 -8.21
C ALA A 246 -3.05 16.89 -7.42
N TRP A 247 -2.79 16.72 -6.12
CA TRP A 247 -3.76 16.12 -5.21
C TRP A 247 -4.87 17.10 -4.87
N ASP A 248 -6.12 16.59 -4.87
CA ASP A 248 -7.24 17.27 -4.24
C ASP A 248 -6.94 17.43 -2.73
N PRO A 249 -7.29 18.57 -2.10
CA PRO A 249 -7.12 18.75 -0.66
C PRO A 249 -7.77 17.60 0.13
N PRO A 250 -7.06 16.99 1.11
CA PRO A 250 -7.64 15.90 1.88
C PRO A 250 -8.90 16.34 2.63
N ILE A 251 -9.92 15.48 2.64
CA ILE A 251 -11.17 15.67 3.37
C ILE A 251 -11.28 14.68 4.52
N ASP A 252 -11.96 15.07 5.60
CA ASP A 252 -12.22 14.19 6.75
C ASP A 252 -13.60 13.53 6.57
N LEU A 253 -13.63 12.21 6.70
CA LEU A 253 -14.84 11.39 6.59
C LEU A 253 -15.55 11.22 7.95
N THR A 254 -14.85 11.46 9.06
CA THR A 254 -15.43 11.46 10.41
C THR A 254 -15.43 12.86 11.00
N HIS A 255 -16.46 13.17 11.79
CA HIS A 255 -16.47 14.39 12.59
C HIS A 255 -15.47 14.31 13.75
N ASP A 256 -15.46 13.17 14.44
CA ASP A 256 -14.67 12.94 15.65
C ASP A 256 -13.38 12.14 15.37
N SER A 257 -12.45 12.20 16.32
CA SER A 257 -11.21 11.42 16.34
C SER A 257 -11.49 9.92 16.44
N VAL A 258 -10.75 9.14 15.66
CA VAL A 258 -10.66 7.67 15.76
C VAL A 258 -9.37 7.22 16.48
N GLU A 259 -8.65 8.17 17.09
CA GLU A 259 -7.45 7.96 17.89
C GLU A 259 -6.35 7.25 17.09
N ASP A 260 -5.94 6.05 17.51
CA ASP A 260 -4.82 5.31 16.92
C ASP A 260 -5.22 4.42 15.74
N TRP A 261 -6.47 4.52 15.27
CA TRP A 261 -7.00 3.74 14.16
C TRP A 261 -6.11 3.78 12.91
N GLU A 262 -6.01 2.63 12.25
CA GLU A 262 -5.42 2.47 10.93
C GLU A 262 -6.48 1.93 9.94
N PRO A 263 -6.47 2.40 8.68
CA PRO A 263 -7.46 2.03 7.68
C PRO A 263 -7.40 0.56 7.26
N SER A 264 -8.58 -0.03 7.14
CA SER A 264 -8.87 -1.25 6.38
C SER A 264 -10.22 -1.11 5.69
N TYR A 265 -10.39 -1.75 4.54
CA TYR A 265 -11.60 -1.61 3.74
C TYR A 265 -12.03 -2.93 3.09
N ASP A 266 -13.30 -3.02 2.69
CA ASP A 266 -13.80 -4.14 1.88
C ASP A 266 -13.30 -4.01 0.44
N THR A 267 -12.22 -4.76 0.15
CA THR A 267 -11.57 -4.78 -1.16
C THR A 267 -12.48 -5.31 -2.26
N GLU A 268 -13.36 -6.25 -1.95
CA GLU A 268 -14.26 -6.86 -2.93
C GLU A 268 -15.48 -5.97 -3.21
N GLN A 269 -15.97 -5.24 -2.22
CA GLN A 269 -16.96 -4.19 -2.41
C GLN A 269 -16.42 -3.11 -3.34
N TRP A 270 -15.22 -2.59 -3.04
CA TRP A 270 -14.55 -1.62 -3.90
C TRP A 270 -14.43 -2.11 -5.35
N ARG A 271 -13.98 -3.36 -5.54
CA ARG A 271 -13.84 -3.97 -6.87
C ARG A 271 -15.16 -4.04 -7.63
N ARG A 272 -16.28 -4.31 -6.96
CA ARG A 272 -17.59 -4.49 -7.59
C ARG A 272 -18.34 -3.19 -7.84
N THR A 273 -18.30 -2.25 -6.91
CA THR A 273 -19.24 -1.12 -6.88
C THR A 273 -18.57 0.25 -6.82
N ARG A 274 -17.23 0.30 -6.65
CA ARG A 274 -16.47 1.54 -6.40
C ARG A 274 -16.97 2.31 -5.16
N VAL A 275 -17.60 1.60 -4.23
CA VAL A 275 -17.93 2.12 -2.90
C VAL A 275 -16.81 1.72 -1.94
N LEU A 276 -16.27 2.71 -1.23
CA LEU A 276 -15.29 2.51 -0.17
C LEU A 276 -16.03 2.24 1.14
N ASP A 277 -16.00 0.99 1.61
CA ASP A 277 -16.52 0.62 2.93
C ASP A 277 -15.35 0.41 3.89
N LEU A 278 -15.20 1.30 4.87
CA LEU A 278 -14.13 1.26 5.89
C LEU A 278 -14.61 0.58 7.17
N TYR A 279 -13.79 -0.32 7.73
CA TYR A 279 -13.99 -0.80 9.10
C TYR A 279 -13.44 0.24 10.08
N VAL A 280 -14.32 0.85 10.87
CA VAL A 280 -13.94 1.94 11.78
C VAL A 280 -14.26 1.61 13.22
N GLN A 281 -13.26 1.82 14.07
CA GLN A 281 -13.37 1.74 15.52
C GLN A 281 -12.41 2.76 16.11
N ARG A 282 -12.86 3.53 17.11
CA ARG A 282 -11.97 4.35 17.92
C ARG A 282 -11.10 3.42 18.77
N VAL A 283 -9.78 3.52 18.64
CA VAL A 283 -8.86 2.61 19.34
C VAL A 283 -7.72 3.39 19.97
N ASN A 284 -7.32 3.00 21.17
CA ASN A 284 -6.16 3.57 21.85
C ASN A 284 -5.06 2.53 21.91
N GLN A 285 -3.90 2.86 21.36
CA GLN A 285 -2.73 2.03 21.37
C GLN A 285 -1.78 2.50 22.47
N VAL A 286 -1.56 1.66 23.47
CA VAL A 286 -0.51 1.91 24.46
C VAL A 286 0.79 1.33 23.91
N ASN A 287 1.89 2.07 24.07
CA ASN A 287 3.21 1.62 23.63
C ASN A 287 3.57 0.25 24.24
N ASN A 288 4.36 -0.54 23.51
CA ASN A 288 4.86 -1.86 23.94
C ASN A 288 3.75 -2.87 24.27
N GLU A 289 2.69 -2.91 23.46
CA GLU A 289 1.57 -3.86 23.61
C GLU A 289 0.82 -3.70 24.96
N GLY A 290 0.91 -2.53 25.58
CA GLY A 290 0.16 -2.23 26.80
C GLY A 290 -1.36 -2.29 26.57
N ILE A 291 -2.10 -2.61 27.64
CA ILE A 291 -3.56 -2.61 27.60
C ILE A 291 -4.08 -1.23 28.00
N ALA A 292 -4.78 -0.55 27.09
CA ALA A 292 -5.48 0.68 27.42
C ALA A 292 -6.67 0.35 28.35
N SER A 293 -6.79 1.03 29.49
CA SER A 293 -7.98 0.94 30.36
C SER A 293 -9.12 1.80 29.79
N THR A 294 -9.66 1.40 28.63
CA THR A 294 -10.77 2.09 27.98
C THR A 294 -11.99 1.18 27.87
N ALA A 295 -13.19 1.75 27.96
CA ALA A 295 -14.41 1.00 27.71
C ALA A 295 -14.47 0.57 26.23
N PRO A 296 -15.09 -0.59 25.90
CA PRO A 296 -15.28 -1.00 24.52
C PRO A 296 -15.89 0.11 23.66
N GLN A 297 -15.27 0.36 22.51
CA GLN A 297 -15.72 1.38 21.55
C GLN A 297 -16.57 0.74 20.45
N ARG A 298 -17.57 1.49 19.96
CA ARG A 298 -18.43 1.08 18.85
C ARG A 298 -17.58 0.79 17.61
N VAL A 299 -17.84 -0.36 16.99
CA VAL A 299 -17.41 -0.69 15.63
C VAL A 299 -18.52 -0.30 14.66
N TYR A 300 -18.17 0.29 13.52
CA TYR A 300 -19.10 0.61 12.45
C TYR A 300 -18.44 0.54 11.07
N VAL A 301 -19.25 0.42 10.03
CA VAL A 301 -18.80 0.56 8.65
C VAL A 301 -19.08 1.99 8.19
N LEU A 302 -18.05 2.68 7.70
CA LEU A 302 -18.20 3.97 7.04
C LEU A 302 -18.21 3.74 5.53
N SER A 303 -19.37 3.93 4.92
CA SER A 303 -19.55 3.83 3.46
C SER A 303 -19.37 5.18 2.79
N TYR A 304 -18.44 5.25 1.84
CA TYR A 304 -18.14 6.46 1.07
C TYR A 304 -18.15 6.14 -0.43
N PRO A 305 -19.17 6.61 -1.20
CA PRO A 305 -19.21 6.40 -2.64
C PRO A 305 -18.15 7.29 -3.31
N LEU A 306 -17.21 6.66 -4.02
CA LEU A 306 -16.26 7.39 -4.85
C LEU A 306 -16.87 7.55 -6.24
N ALA A 307 -16.89 8.79 -6.74
CA ALA A 307 -17.42 9.05 -8.08
C ALA A 307 -16.66 8.20 -9.11
N SER A 308 -17.39 7.48 -9.95
CA SER A 308 -16.81 6.77 -11.09
C SER A 308 -16.07 7.78 -11.95
N ALA A 309 -14.80 7.51 -12.26
CA ALA A 309 -14.02 8.28 -13.21
C ALA A 309 -14.59 8.11 -14.63
N ARG A 310 -15.76 8.69 -14.91
CA ARG A 310 -16.18 9.04 -16.25
C ARG A 310 -16.14 10.55 -16.33
N PRO A 311 -15.23 11.16 -17.10
CA PRO A 311 -15.47 12.51 -17.56
C PRO A 311 -16.75 12.42 -18.41
N THR A 312 -17.82 13.05 -17.95
CA THR A 312 -18.97 13.32 -18.81
C THR A 312 -18.44 14.26 -19.89
N THR A 313 -18.20 13.73 -21.09
CA THR A 313 -18.09 14.59 -22.28
C THR A 313 -19.42 15.31 -22.36
N ILE A 314 -19.45 16.58 -21.96
CA ILE A 314 -20.54 17.46 -22.33
C ILE A 314 -20.27 17.74 -23.81
N GLU A 315 -20.89 16.96 -24.70
CA GLU A 315 -21.09 17.45 -26.06
C GLU A 315 -21.98 18.67 -25.94
N GLU A 316 -21.40 19.85 -26.15
CA GLU A 316 -22.18 21.06 -26.41
C GLU A 316 -23.10 20.76 -27.60
N PRO A 317 -24.40 21.09 -27.51
CA PRO A 317 -25.27 20.97 -28.66
C PRO A 317 -24.71 21.89 -29.75
N GLN A 318 -24.38 21.30 -30.90
CA GLN A 318 -24.13 22.08 -32.10
C GLN A 318 -25.36 22.94 -32.36
N LEU A 319 -25.20 24.24 -32.14
CA LEU A 319 -26.13 25.24 -32.67
C LEU A 319 -25.97 25.19 -34.18
N ASP A 320 -26.90 24.50 -34.82
CA ASP A 320 -27.09 24.55 -36.26
C ASP A 320 -27.45 26.00 -36.61
N GLY A 321 -26.44 26.75 -37.01
CA GLY A 321 -26.57 28.08 -37.55
C GLY A 321 -26.20 28.01 -39.02
N THR A 322 -27.19 28.03 -39.90
CA THR A 322 -27.26 28.94 -41.07
C THR A 322 -28.55 28.71 -41.86
N GLU A 323 -29.27 29.83 -42.03
CA GLU A 323 -30.14 30.25 -43.14
C GLU A 323 -31.20 29.30 -43.73
#